data_AF-K6VRU3-F1
#
_entry.id   AF-K6VRU3-F1
#
_cell.length_a   1.000
_cell.length_b   1.000
_cell.length_c   1.000
_cell.angle_alpha   90.00
_cell.angle_beta   90.00
_cell.angle_gamma   90.00
#
_symmetry.space_group_name_H-M   'P 1'
#
loop_
_entity.id
_entity.type
_entity.pdbx_description
1 polymer ?
#
loop_
_entity_poly.entity_id
_entity_poly.type
_entity_poly.pdbx_seq_one_letter_code
_entity_poly.pdbx_strand_id
1 'polypeptide(L)'
;MTTTPAAHTYPCEACGAQIQYQAGSGSMQCSYCGTPQEVPTDEHYDGSIDEHDYEKWLNSADKARGFSGPHTVSCPRCAATTTTADISLPCPFCNAPIVLAQDPSEQIVPEGIIPFTLSKEQAVDSVRAWVKSRWFAPNAFKKVNSADRINGTYVPHWTYDAETSSSYTGERGDHYYVTEHYTDSDGKSQTRQVRRTHWTSVSGRVWRDFDDVLVIGCLQLSPKQIEKLSPWKLDGAQPFRQAYLAGSRTLRYDVEPEQGLATAKDRMAGVIAEDCRSDIGGDEQRLAWVRTSYSEVTFKLMLLPVWTAGYIYNGRTYTVYINAHTGEVIGDRPYSWRKITAAVVAAVLVLCLAFMAFMSNRGSSSTKPSPRNSYYSSKSWPSDRSSSYSSWRSSSTWSYSSTRMPSDSWSYSATRRPSPGWSPDLRDRPVRHDREAAVPAPDPRPTLPGTTPRGALPTAAP
;
A
#
# COMPACT_ATOMS: atom_id res chain seq x y z
N MET A 1 29.34 -12.65 30.99
CA MET A 1 30.01 -11.34 30.85
C MET A 1 29.40 -10.69 29.63
N THR A 2 28.64 -9.61 29.78
CA THR A 2 28.09 -8.87 28.64
C THR A 2 29.24 -8.11 27.97
N THR A 3 29.72 -8.63 26.84
CA THR A 3 30.71 -7.95 26.02
C THR A 3 30.11 -6.61 25.56
N THR A 4 30.74 -5.50 25.96
CA THR A 4 30.38 -4.17 25.45
C THR A 4 30.87 -4.08 24.01
N PRO A 5 29.99 -3.86 23.01
CA PRO A 5 30.43 -3.74 21.63
C PRO A 5 31.35 -2.51 21.50
N ALA A 6 32.43 -2.64 20.73
CA ALA A 6 33.27 -1.52 20.40
C ALA A 6 32.47 -0.50 19.56
N ALA A 7 32.62 0.80 19.86
CA ALA A 7 32.06 1.87 19.07
C ALA A 7 33.13 2.42 18.11
N HIS A 8 32.80 2.54 16.83
CA HIS A 8 33.66 3.19 15.84
C HIS A 8 33.61 4.71 16.04
N THR A 9 34.76 5.35 15.85
CA THR A 9 34.92 6.80 15.96
C THR A 9 35.55 7.35 14.70
N TYR A 10 35.13 8.55 14.30
CA TYR A 10 35.61 9.23 13.11
C TYR A 10 36.17 10.58 13.54
N PRO A 11 37.49 10.70 13.78
CA PRO A 11 38.10 11.95 14.21
C PRO A 11 38.29 12.92 13.04
N CYS A 12 38.13 14.21 13.33
CA CYS A 12 38.36 15.28 12.36
C CYS A 12 39.86 15.48 12.14
N GLU A 13 40.29 15.47 10.88
CA GLU A 13 41.71 15.69 10.52
C GLU A 13 42.23 17.07 10.95
N ALA A 14 41.36 18.08 11.04
CA ALA A 14 41.75 19.45 11.37
C ALA A 14 41.80 19.73 12.88
N CYS A 15 40.97 19.08 13.70
CA CYS A 15 40.83 19.45 15.12
C CYS A 15 40.64 18.26 16.09
N GLY A 16 40.59 17.02 15.60
CA GLY A 16 40.39 15.81 16.40
C GLY A 16 38.96 15.60 16.94
N ALA A 17 38.04 16.54 16.75
CA ALA A 17 36.64 16.36 17.14
C ALA A 17 35.94 15.28 16.30
N GLN A 18 34.87 14.66 16.81
CA GLN A 18 34.14 13.66 16.04
C GLN A 18 33.39 14.30 14.85
N ILE A 19 33.49 13.67 13.68
CA ILE A 19 32.74 14.04 12.47
C ILE A 19 31.52 13.16 12.28
N GLN A 20 30.54 13.65 11.53
CA GLN A 20 29.29 12.95 11.24
C GLN A 20 28.93 13.11 9.77
N TYR A 21 28.18 12.16 9.22
CA TYR A 21 27.65 12.26 7.86
C TYR A 21 26.67 13.44 7.78
N GLN A 22 26.91 14.35 6.84
CA GLN A 22 26.09 15.54 6.66
C GLN A 22 25.08 15.30 5.53
N ALA A 23 23.81 15.15 5.92
CA ALA A 23 22.69 15.00 5.00
C ALA A 23 22.66 16.10 3.92
N GLY A 24 22.52 15.69 2.66
CA GLY A 24 22.48 16.55 1.47
C GLY A 24 23.83 17.02 0.94
N SER A 25 24.94 16.71 1.64
CA SER A 25 26.29 17.10 1.18
C SER A 25 27.06 15.98 0.49
N GLY A 26 26.71 14.71 0.75
CA GLY A 26 27.50 13.57 0.29
C GLY A 26 28.80 13.33 1.06
N SER A 27 29.11 14.15 2.08
CA SER A 27 30.38 14.09 2.82
C SER A 27 30.17 14.03 4.34
N MET A 28 31.26 13.74 5.06
CA MET A 28 31.33 13.92 6.50
C MET A 28 31.58 15.41 6.82
N GLN A 29 31.06 15.90 7.95
CA GLN A 29 31.29 17.26 8.41
C GLN A 29 31.60 17.30 9.91
N CYS A 30 32.62 18.07 10.28
CA CYS A 30 32.94 18.35 11.68
C CYS A 30 31.98 19.38 12.26
N SER A 31 31.25 19.01 13.33
CA SER A 31 30.36 19.96 14.03
C SER A 31 31.10 21.04 14.83
N TYR A 32 32.42 20.90 15.04
CA TYR A 32 33.22 21.85 15.81
C TYR A 32 33.88 22.91 14.93
N CYS A 33 34.68 22.51 13.94
CA CYS A 33 35.42 23.43 13.07
C CYS A 33 34.80 23.60 11.67
N GLY A 34 33.79 22.79 11.30
CA GLY A 34 33.12 22.87 10.00
C GLY A 34 33.86 22.18 8.84
N THR A 35 35.08 21.67 9.07
CA THR A 35 35.87 20.99 8.03
C THR A 35 35.10 19.81 7.44
N PRO A 36 34.86 19.79 6.12
CA PRO A 36 34.32 18.63 5.42
C PRO A 36 35.42 17.58 5.21
N GLN A 37 35.04 16.31 5.25
CA GLN A 37 35.90 15.17 4.93
C GLN A 37 35.13 14.17 4.09
N GLU A 38 35.82 13.46 3.19
CA GLU A 38 35.20 12.39 2.41
C GLU A 38 34.75 11.23 3.30
N VAL A 39 33.77 10.47 2.83
CA VAL A 39 33.36 9.23 3.50
C VAL A 39 34.49 8.22 3.34
N PRO A 40 35.15 7.77 4.44
CA PRO A 40 36.25 6.83 4.34
C PRO A 40 35.85 5.58 3.57
N THR A 41 36.76 5.04 2.78
CA THR A 41 36.63 3.69 2.23
C THR A 41 36.90 2.69 3.36
N ASP A 42 35.99 1.76 3.59
CA ASP A 42 36.22 0.66 4.53
C ASP A 42 36.97 -0.46 3.79
N GLU A 43 38.14 -0.88 4.29
CA GLU A 43 38.98 -1.91 3.64
C GLU A 43 38.29 -3.28 3.50
N HIS A 44 37.20 -3.50 4.23
CA HIS A 44 36.44 -4.75 4.24
C HIS A 44 35.33 -4.82 3.17
N TYR A 45 35.10 -3.72 2.45
CA TYR A 45 34.09 -3.63 1.40
C TYR A 45 34.76 -3.30 0.07
N ASP A 46 34.61 -4.18 -0.91
CA ASP A 46 35.14 -4.00 -2.27
C ASP A 46 34.38 -2.91 -3.06
N GLY A 47 33.30 -2.39 -2.50
CA GLY A 47 32.50 -1.32 -3.07
C GLY A 47 31.47 -1.80 -4.09
N SER A 48 31.12 -3.08 -4.11
CA SER A 48 29.90 -3.57 -4.79
C SER A 48 28.69 -3.51 -3.83
N ILE A 49 27.50 -3.62 -4.42
CA ILE A 49 26.26 -3.96 -3.70
C ILE A 49 25.93 -5.35 -4.19
N ASP A 50 26.16 -6.35 -3.34
CA ASP A 50 25.95 -7.75 -3.71
C ASP A 50 24.59 -8.25 -3.28
N GLU A 51 24.13 -9.28 -3.99
CA GLU A 51 22.90 -9.99 -3.65
C GLU A 51 23.20 -11.41 -3.20
N HIS A 52 22.50 -11.83 -2.16
CA HIS A 52 22.63 -13.15 -1.58
C HIS A 52 21.63 -14.10 -2.22
N ASP A 53 22.12 -15.22 -2.76
CA ASP A 53 21.28 -16.34 -3.16
C ASP A 53 20.54 -16.90 -1.93
N TYR A 54 19.22 -16.86 -1.97
CA TYR A 54 18.38 -17.19 -0.82
C TYR A 54 18.51 -18.66 -0.41
N GLU A 55 18.54 -19.60 -1.36
CA GLU A 55 18.63 -21.03 -1.07
C GLU A 55 20.02 -21.39 -0.55
N LYS A 56 21.09 -20.82 -1.11
CA LYS A 56 22.45 -21.01 -0.59
C LYS A 56 22.59 -20.45 0.81
N TRP A 57 22.06 -19.25 1.06
CA TRP A 57 22.08 -18.62 2.37
C TRP A 57 21.29 -19.44 3.40
N LEU A 58 20.08 -19.90 3.06
CA LEU A 58 19.22 -20.67 3.95
C LEU A 58 19.88 -21.98 4.41
N ASN A 59 20.67 -22.61 3.53
CA ASN A 59 21.38 -23.86 3.80
C ASN A 59 22.80 -23.66 4.34
N SER A 60 23.26 -22.41 4.51
CA SER A 60 24.60 -22.11 5.01
C SER A 60 24.73 -22.38 6.51
N ALA A 61 25.89 -22.88 6.92
CA ALA A 61 26.21 -23.07 8.34
C ALA A 61 26.36 -21.73 9.09
N ASP A 62 26.74 -20.68 8.34
CA ASP A 62 27.07 -19.33 8.79
C ASP A 62 25.85 -18.40 8.88
N LYS A 63 24.64 -18.94 8.68
CA LYS A 63 23.40 -18.18 8.89
C LYS A 63 23.44 -17.52 10.26
N ALA A 64 23.48 -16.18 10.29
CA ALA A 64 23.48 -15.37 11.49
C ALA A 64 22.46 -15.90 12.51
N ARG A 65 22.95 -16.47 13.62
CA ARG A 65 22.11 -17.17 14.59
C ARG A 65 21.75 -16.25 15.74
N GLY A 66 20.75 -15.43 15.50
CA GLY A 66 19.87 -14.97 16.56
C GLY A 66 19.90 -13.48 16.84
N PHE A 67 18.78 -13.04 17.39
CA PHE A 67 18.61 -11.70 17.92
C PHE A 67 19.53 -11.50 19.13
N SER A 68 20.65 -10.82 18.92
CA SER A 68 21.38 -10.20 20.01
C SER A 68 20.47 -9.16 20.64
N GLY A 69 20.11 -9.38 21.91
CA GLY A 69 19.34 -8.44 22.71
C GLY A 69 20.01 -7.05 22.76
N PRO A 70 19.35 -6.05 23.36
CA PRO A 70 19.89 -4.70 23.39
C PRO A 70 21.29 -4.68 24.02
N HIS A 71 22.20 -3.96 23.38
CA HIS A 71 23.57 -3.79 23.84
C HIS A 71 23.67 -2.59 24.76
N THR A 72 24.53 -2.69 25.77
CA THR A 72 24.92 -1.55 26.59
C THR A 72 26.20 -0.95 26.02
N VAL A 73 26.16 0.33 25.69
CA VAL A 73 27.20 1.01 24.91
C VAL A 73 27.63 2.28 25.63
N SER A 74 28.93 2.56 25.64
CA SER A 74 29.50 3.75 26.29
C SER A 74 29.87 4.79 25.25
N CYS A 75 29.43 6.04 25.45
CA CYS A 75 29.74 7.13 24.56
C CYS A 75 31.26 7.45 24.60
N PRO A 76 31.96 7.46 23.45
CA PRO A 76 33.41 7.73 23.42
C PRO A 76 33.76 9.16 23.82
N ARG A 77 32.80 10.10 23.82
CA ARG A 77 33.02 11.51 24.15
C ARG A 77 32.74 11.85 25.61
N CYS A 78 31.59 11.44 26.14
CA CYS A 78 31.14 11.84 27.49
C CYS A 78 31.10 10.68 28.50
N ALA A 79 31.49 9.47 28.08
CA ALA A 79 31.45 8.24 28.87
C ALA A 79 30.07 7.80 29.38
N ALA A 80 28.99 8.52 29.01
CA ALA A 80 27.64 8.11 29.37
C ALA A 80 27.30 6.77 28.72
N THR A 81 26.70 5.89 29.52
CA THR A 81 26.27 4.56 29.08
C THR A 81 24.80 4.57 28.67
N THR A 82 24.46 3.89 27.58
CA THR A 82 23.08 3.78 27.07
C THR A 82 22.83 2.35 26.61
N THR A 83 21.62 1.84 26.85
CA THR A 83 21.20 0.54 26.34
C THR A 83 20.37 0.75 25.08
N THR A 84 20.73 0.09 23.97
CA THR A 84 20.07 0.25 22.68
C THR A 84 20.08 -1.04 21.87
N ALA A 85 19.07 -1.23 21.03
CA ALA A 85 19.05 -2.27 19.99
C ALA A 85 19.42 -1.71 18.61
N ASP A 86 19.64 -0.39 18.50
CA ASP A 86 20.00 0.28 17.26
C ASP A 86 21.46 0.03 16.89
N ILE A 87 21.78 0.05 15.60
CA ILE A 87 23.14 -0.06 15.05
C ILE A 87 23.94 1.23 15.28
N SER A 88 23.26 2.37 15.18
CA SER A 88 23.85 3.69 15.49
C SER A 88 22.81 4.61 16.12
N LEU A 89 23.29 5.56 16.91
CA LEU A 89 22.47 6.59 17.53
C LEU A 89 23.32 7.80 17.93
N PRO A 90 22.76 9.02 17.92
CA PRO A 90 23.36 10.13 18.64
C PRO A 90 23.31 9.85 20.16
N CYS A 91 24.41 10.15 20.85
CA CYS A 91 24.45 10.05 22.31
C CYS A 91 23.35 10.93 22.93
N PRO A 92 22.46 10.40 23.79
CA PRO A 92 21.38 11.18 24.40
C PRO A 92 21.84 12.35 25.27
N PHE A 93 23.12 12.36 25.68
CA PHE A 93 23.69 13.34 26.60
C PHE A 93 24.49 14.44 25.91
N CYS A 94 25.35 14.07 24.96
CA CYS A 94 26.27 15.01 24.31
C CYS A 94 26.14 15.07 22.78
N ASN A 95 25.18 14.33 22.22
CA ASN A 95 24.90 14.21 20.79
C ASN A 95 26.08 13.71 19.92
N ALA A 96 27.16 13.22 20.54
CA ALA A 96 28.25 12.58 19.79
C ALA A 96 27.73 11.33 19.07
N PRO A 97 28.16 11.06 17.83
CA PRO A 97 27.75 9.86 17.11
C PRO A 97 28.28 8.61 17.85
N ILE A 98 27.40 7.63 18.04
CA ILE A 98 27.75 6.29 18.50
C ILE A 98 27.39 5.34 17.37
N VAL A 99 28.37 4.64 16.83
CA VAL A 99 28.19 3.64 15.77
C VAL A 99 28.78 2.32 16.25
N LEU A 100 27.97 1.28 16.36
CA LEU A 100 28.40 -0.02 16.89
C LEU A 100 29.10 -0.82 15.80
N ALA A 101 30.21 -1.48 16.15
CA ALA A 101 30.80 -2.50 15.31
C ALA A 101 29.74 -3.57 14.98
N GLN A 102 29.63 -3.91 13.70
CA GLN A 102 28.74 -4.99 13.26
C GLN A 102 29.50 -6.31 13.31
N ASP A 103 28.86 -7.34 13.83
CA ASP A 103 29.38 -8.71 13.83
C ASP A 103 28.60 -9.52 12.78
N PRO A 104 29.24 -9.90 11.64
CA PRO A 104 28.59 -10.70 10.60
C PRO A 104 28.08 -12.06 11.09
N SER A 105 28.61 -12.58 12.20
CA SER A 105 28.14 -13.84 12.80
C SER A 105 26.83 -13.68 13.59
N GLU A 106 26.54 -12.46 14.06
CA GLU A 106 25.30 -12.14 14.76
C GLU A 106 24.21 -11.66 13.81
N GLN A 107 24.55 -10.86 12.79
CA GLN A 107 23.59 -10.25 11.87
C GLN A 107 24.14 -10.08 10.45
N ILE A 108 23.24 -10.11 9.48
CA ILE A 108 23.55 -9.73 8.10
C ILE A 108 23.88 -8.24 8.08
N VAL A 109 25.07 -7.90 7.62
CA VAL A 109 25.48 -6.52 7.46
C VAL A 109 24.81 -5.94 6.20
N PRO A 110 24.38 -4.67 6.20
CA PRO A 110 23.82 -4.07 4.99
C PRO A 110 24.79 -4.12 3.82
N GLU A 111 24.24 -4.37 2.63
CA GLU A 111 24.99 -4.36 1.37
C GLU A 111 25.02 -2.95 0.76
N GLY A 112 23.91 -2.22 0.94
CA GLY A 112 23.78 -0.88 0.40
C GLY A 112 23.02 0.07 1.30
N ILE A 113 23.19 1.34 0.99
CA ILE A 113 22.54 2.45 1.68
C ILE A 113 22.12 3.51 0.66
N ILE A 114 20.95 4.10 0.84
CA ILE A 114 20.60 5.33 0.15
C ILE A 114 21.03 6.48 1.07
N PRO A 115 22.00 7.33 0.70
CA PRO A 115 22.40 8.42 1.56
C PRO A 115 21.29 9.46 1.72
N PHE A 116 21.30 10.20 2.84
CA PHE A 116 20.39 11.35 3.00
C PHE A 116 20.72 12.43 1.96
N THR A 117 19.79 12.67 1.04
CA THR A 117 19.91 13.72 0.01
C THR A 117 19.20 15.01 0.43
N LEU A 118 18.11 14.92 1.20
CA LEU A 118 17.47 16.09 1.80
C LEU A 118 18.14 16.45 3.13
N SER A 119 18.49 17.73 3.25
CA SER A 119 19.00 18.31 4.50
C SER A 119 17.90 18.33 5.58
N LYS A 120 18.32 18.48 6.83
CA LYS A 120 17.40 18.60 7.96
C LYS A 120 16.46 19.80 7.79
N GLU A 121 16.97 20.92 7.29
CA GLU A 121 16.22 22.17 7.05
C GLU A 121 15.14 21.94 5.99
N GLN A 122 15.49 21.25 4.90
CA GLN A 122 14.53 20.89 3.86
C GLN A 122 13.43 19.96 4.40
N ALA A 123 13.78 18.98 5.24
CA ALA A 123 12.80 18.12 5.90
C ALA A 123 11.85 18.92 6.81
N VAL A 124 12.36 19.91 7.56
CA VAL A 124 11.53 20.83 8.35
C VAL A 124 10.55 21.58 7.47
N ASP A 125 10.99 22.07 6.32
CA ASP A 125 10.13 22.80 5.39
C ASP A 125 9.06 21.92 4.75
N SER A 126 9.38 20.67 4.41
CA SER A 126 8.40 19.67 3.98
C SER A 126 7.32 19.44 5.04
N VAL A 127 7.71 19.29 6.32
CA VAL A 127 6.75 19.17 7.43
C VAL A 127 5.90 20.43 7.55
N ARG A 128 6.49 21.63 7.47
CA ARG A 128 5.75 22.89 7.53
C ARG A 128 4.73 23.00 6.40
N ALA A 129 5.10 22.65 5.18
CA ALA A 129 4.20 22.64 4.02
C ALA A 129 3.04 21.65 4.22
N TRP A 130 3.35 20.44 4.67
CA TRP A 130 2.38 19.40 4.98
C TRP A 130 1.39 19.82 6.08
N VAL A 131 1.87 20.43 7.18
CA VAL A 131 1.01 20.93 8.25
C VAL A 131 0.06 22.03 7.76
N LYS A 132 0.54 22.93 6.89
CA LYS A 132 -0.27 24.03 6.33
C LYS A 132 -1.44 23.51 5.49
N SER A 133 -1.24 22.45 4.70
CA SER A 133 -2.28 21.87 3.83
C SER A 133 -3.41 21.16 4.58
N ARG A 134 -3.25 20.84 5.88
CA ARG A 134 -4.29 20.17 6.67
C ARG A 134 -5.37 21.14 7.15
N TRP A 135 -6.49 21.20 6.43
CA TRP A 135 -7.63 22.09 6.72
C TRP A 135 -8.25 21.89 8.12
N PHE A 136 -8.50 20.63 8.49
CA PHE A 136 -9.12 20.29 9.78
C PHE A 136 -8.14 20.17 10.96
N ALA A 137 -6.86 20.52 10.76
CA ALA A 137 -5.91 20.50 11.87
C ALA A 137 -6.08 21.73 12.77
N PRO A 138 -5.92 21.60 14.11
CA PRO A 138 -5.93 22.71 15.05
C PRO A 138 -4.93 23.82 14.68
N ASN A 139 -5.24 25.09 14.98
CA ASN A 139 -4.29 26.18 14.70
C ASN A 139 -3.02 26.07 15.56
N ALA A 140 -3.12 25.52 16.77
CA ALA A 140 -1.96 25.25 17.63
C ALA A 140 -1.00 24.22 17.00
N PHE A 141 -1.53 23.24 16.25
CA PHE A 141 -0.72 22.29 15.49
C PHE A 141 0.09 22.97 14.38
N LYS A 142 -0.45 24.05 13.78
CA LYS A 142 0.26 24.84 12.76
C LYS A 142 1.40 25.71 13.30
N LYS A 143 1.54 25.82 14.63
CA LYS A 143 2.57 26.62 15.31
C LYS A 143 3.72 25.77 15.87
N VAL A 144 3.68 24.45 15.71
CA VAL A 144 4.77 23.58 16.16
C VAL A 144 5.99 23.84 15.27
N ASN A 145 7.03 24.46 15.84
CA ASN A 145 8.32 24.58 15.18
C ASN A 145 9.09 23.27 15.42
N SER A 146 9.00 22.35 14.47
CA SER A 146 9.49 20.98 14.63
C SER A 146 11.01 20.83 14.41
N ALA A 147 11.75 21.91 14.15
CA ALA A 147 13.16 21.84 13.76
C ALA A 147 14.05 21.05 14.73
N ASP A 148 13.83 21.22 16.03
CA ASP A 148 14.64 20.54 17.07
C ASP A 148 14.24 19.08 17.29
N ARG A 149 13.16 18.60 16.63
CA ARG A 149 12.60 17.26 16.85
C ARG A 149 12.62 16.36 15.61
N ILE A 150 13.32 16.79 14.57
CA ILE A 150 13.56 15.98 13.37
C ILE A 150 14.90 15.26 13.52
N ASN A 151 14.86 13.93 13.47
CA ASN A 151 16.02 13.06 13.53
C ASN A 151 16.13 12.21 12.25
N GLY A 152 17.35 12.09 11.72
CA GLY A 152 17.65 11.18 10.62
C GLY A 152 17.62 9.75 11.14
N THR A 153 16.87 8.88 10.48
CA THR A 153 16.78 7.46 10.81
C THR A 153 16.99 6.61 9.55
N TYR A 154 18.01 5.77 9.54
CA TYR A 154 18.12 4.70 8.56
C TYR A 154 17.24 3.53 8.99
N VAL A 155 16.38 3.10 8.07
CA VAL A 155 15.41 2.02 8.28
C VAL A 155 15.82 0.84 7.40
N PRO A 156 16.07 -0.35 7.98
CA PRO A 156 16.45 -1.52 7.21
C PRO A 156 15.27 -1.98 6.34
N HIS A 157 15.58 -2.32 5.11
CA HIS A 157 14.67 -2.91 4.14
C HIS A 157 15.38 -4.08 3.46
N TRP A 158 14.70 -5.20 3.35
CA TRP A 158 15.09 -6.27 2.44
C TRP A 158 14.65 -5.89 1.04
N THR A 159 15.50 -6.13 0.04
CA THR A 159 15.07 -6.23 -1.35
C THR A 159 15.12 -7.68 -1.77
N TYR A 160 14.19 -8.07 -2.63
CA TYR A 160 14.13 -9.43 -3.18
C TYR A 160 13.95 -9.36 -4.67
N ASP A 161 14.76 -10.15 -5.35
CA ASP A 161 14.61 -10.41 -6.76
C ASP A 161 14.11 -11.84 -6.92
N ALA A 162 13.30 -12.06 -7.95
CA ALA A 162 12.80 -13.39 -8.26
C ALA A 162 12.30 -13.45 -9.70
N GLU A 163 12.66 -14.53 -10.39
CA GLU A 163 11.98 -14.94 -11.60
C GLU A 163 10.75 -15.77 -11.25
N THR A 164 9.63 -15.52 -11.91
CA THR A 164 8.37 -16.23 -11.67
C THR A 164 7.76 -16.80 -12.92
N SER A 165 7.21 -18.01 -12.79
CA SER A 165 6.40 -18.68 -13.80
C SER A 165 5.07 -19.08 -13.17
N SER A 166 3.98 -18.50 -13.68
CA SER A 166 2.65 -18.60 -13.08
C SER A 166 1.64 -19.18 -14.04
N SER A 167 1.09 -20.34 -13.71
CA SER A 167 -0.03 -20.94 -14.47
C SER A 167 -1.35 -20.57 -13.80
N TYR A 168 -2.39 -20.28 -14.60
CA TYR A 168 -3.67 -19.84 -14.09
C TYR A 168 -4.86 -20.45 -14.85
N THR A 169 -6.03 -20.43 -14.21
CA THR A 169 -7.32 -20.57 -14.90
C THR A 169 -8.29 -19.48 -14.47
N GLY A 170 -9.22 -19.15 -15.35
CA GLY A 170 -10.21 -18.12 -15.11
C GLY A 170 -11.32 -18.13 -16.15
N GLU A 171 -12.09 -17.05 -16.15
CA GLU A 171 -13.15 -16.81 -17.13
C GLU A 171 -12.95 -15.42 -17.75
N ARG A 172 -13.04 -15.38 -19.07
CA ARG A 172 -13.12 -14.15 -19.86
C ARG A 172 -14.60 -13.78 -20.04
N GLY A 173 -14.96 -12.58 -19.64
CA GLY A 173 -16.28 -12.01 -19.83
C GLY A 173 -16.28 -11.04 -21.00
N ASP A 174 -17.03 -11.34 -22.06
CA ASP A 174 -17.27 -10.42 -23.17
C ASP A 174 -18.69 -9.87 -23.07
N HIS A 175 -18.84 -8.55 -23.06
CA HIS A 175 -20.11 -7.86 -22.95
C HIS A 175 -20.87 -7.88 -24.28
N TYR A 176 -22.16 -8.19 -24.21
CA TYR A 176 -23.08 -8.06 -25.32
C TYR A 176 -24.39 -7.43 -24.85
N TYR A 177 -25.09 -6.78 -25.78
CA TYR A 177 -26.34 -6.08 -25.48
C TYR A 177 -27.51 -6.86 -26.07
N VAL A 178 -28.55 -7.07 -25.25
CA VAL A 178 -29.79 -7.72 -25.65
C VAL A 178 -30.94 -6.74 -25.47
N THR A 179 -31.82 -6.68 -26.45
CA THR A 179 -33.06 -5.90 -26.38
C THR A 179 -34.07 -6.64 -25.49
N GLU A 180 -34.47 -6.02 -24.38
CA GLU A 180 -35.50 -6.52 -23.48
C GLU A 180 -36.79 -5.71 -23.66
N HIS A 181 -37.91 -6.42 -23.82
CA HIS A 181 -39.24 -5.82 -23.89
C HIS A 181 -39.86 -5.79 -22.49
N TYR A 182 -40.40 -4.65 -22.08
CA TYR A 182 -41.14 -4.51 -20.82
C TYR A 182 -42.36 -3.60 -20.99
N THR A 183 -43.34 -3.73 -20.10
CA THR A 183 -44.52 -2.85 -20.10
C THR A 183 -44.34 -1.80 -19.01
N ASP A 184 -44.53 -0.53 -19.34
CA ASP A 184 -44.47 0.57 -18.38
C ASP A 184 -45.75 0.64 -17.51
N SER A 185 -45.76 1.54 -16.52
CA SER A 185 -46.90 1.75 -15.64
C SER A 185 -48.17 2.24 -16.36
N ASP A 186 -48.03 2.76 -17.58
CA ASP A 186 -49.12 3.25 -18.42
C ASP A 186 -49.62 2.16 -19.40
N GLY A 187 -49.11 0.93 -19.30
CA GLY A 187 -49.51 -0.20 -20.13
C GLY A 187 -48.89 -0.23 -21.52
N LYS A 188 -47.87 0.61 -21.80
CA LYS A 188 -47.21 0.64 -23.12
C LYS A 188 -46.00 -0.27 -23.15
N SER A 189 -45.86 -1.03 -24.24
CA SER A 189 -44.67 -1.85 -24.49
C SER A 189 -43.49 -0.96 -24.87
N GLN A 190 -42.41 -1.07 -24.10
CA GLN A 190 -41.14 -0.37 -24.30
C GLN A 190 -40.00 -1.38 -24.50
N THR A 191 -38.91 -0.91 -25.09
CA THR A 191 -37.65 -1.68 -25.18
C THR A 191 -36.55 -0.97 -24.42
N ARG A 192 -35.63 -1.76 -23.86
CA ARG A 192 -34.36 -1.26 -23.31
C ARG A 192 -33.21 -2.18 -23.70
N GLN A 193 -32.03 -1.61 -23.89
CA GLN A 193 -30.81 -2.40 -24.03
C GLN A 193 -30.34 -2.84 -22.65
N VAL A 194 -30.17 -4.15 -22.46
CA VAL A 194 -29.63 -4.73 -21.24
C VAL A 194 -28.29 -5.36 -21.55
N ARG A 195 -27.26 -4.94 -20.82
CA ARG A 195 -25.92 -5.53 -20.92
C ARG A 195 -25.93 -6.92 -20.26
N ARG A 196 -25.47 -7.93 -20.99
CA ARG A 196 -25.18 -9.28 -20.49
C ARG A 196 -23.70 -9.58 -20.73
N THR A 197 -23.17 -10.54 -19.97
CA THR A 197 -21.78 -10.98 -20.11
C THR A 197 -21.77 -12.45 -20.51
N HIS A 198 -21.07 -12.77 -21.59
CA HIS A 198 -20.79 -14.15 -21.99
C HIS A 198 -19.46 -14.57 -21.37
N TRP A 199 -19.48 -15.62 -20.55
CA TRP A 199 -18.30 -16.11 -19.85
C TRP A 199 -17.71 -17.32 -20.59
N THR A 200 -16.43 -17.24 -20.94
CA THR A 200 -15.67 -18.33 -21.56
C THR A 200 -14.53 -18.73 -20.64
N SER A 201 -14.40 -20.01 -20.31
CA SER A 201 -13.27 -20.51 -19.54
C SER A 201 -11.96 -20.37 -20.31
N VAL A 202 -10.93 -19.89 -19.62
CA VAL A 202 -9.58 -19.70 -20.19
C VAL A 202 -8.53 -20.20 -19.19
N SER A 203 -7.39 -20.60 -19.73
CA SER A 203 -6.21 -20.97 -18.96
C SER A 203 -4.98 -20.45 -19.69
N GLY A 204 -3.94 -20.11 -18.94
CA GLY A 204 -2.71 -19.59 -19.54
C GLY A 204 -1.54 -19.64 -18.57
N ARG A 205 -0.42 -19.13 -19.05
CA ARG A 205 0.81 -18.99 -18.27
C ARG A 205 1.40 -17.60 -18.51
N VAL A 206 1.83 -16.96 -17.43
CA VAL A 206 2.53 -15.68 -17.44
C VAL A 206 3.89 -15.84 -16.77
N TRP A 207 4.88 -15.12 -17.29
CA TRP A 207 6.22 -15.02 -16.71
C TRP A 207 6.50 -13.59 -16.31
N ARG A 208 7.12 -13.43 -15.15
CA ARG A 208 7.48 -12.13 -14.63
C ARG A 208 8.75 -12.18 -13.79
N ASP A 209 9.63 -11.23 -14.07
CA ASP A 209 10.81 -10.98 -13.26
C ASP A 209 10.50 -9.82 -12.31
N PHE A 210 10.88 -10.01 -11.06
CA PHE A 210 10.80 -9.02 -10.00
C PHE A 210 12.21 -8.61 -9.63
N ASP A 211 12.39 -7.30 -9.48
CA ASP A 211 13.66 -6.64 -9.21
C ASP A 211 13.39 -5.63 -8.09
N ASP A 212 14.15 -5.74 -7.00
CA ASP A 212 14.10 -4.95 -5.79
C ASP A 212 12.70 -4.83 -5.13
N VAL A 213 12.04 -5.98 -4.90
CA VAL A 213 10.79 -6.00 -4.11
C VAL A 213 11.09 -5.66 -2.65
N LEU A 214 10.93 -4.39 -2.31
CA LEU A 214 11.25 -3.86 -0.99
C LEU A 214 10.31 -4.32 0.10
N VAL A 215 10.83 -4.85 1.20
CA VAL A 215 10.08 -5.18 2.43
C VAL A 215 10.78 -4.54 3.61
N ILE A 216 10.03 -3.86 4.49
CA ILE A 216 10.63 -3.28 5.69
C ILE A 216 11.19 -4.37 6.60
N GLY A 217 12.44 -4.21 7.03
CA GLY A 217 13.17 -5.15 7.86
C GLY A 217 12.98 -4.93 9.36
N CYS A 218 12.18 -3.95 9.79
CA CYS A 218 11.96 -3.64 11.21
C CYS A 218 10.48 -3.45 11.57
N LEU A 219 10.13 -3.80 12.81
CA LEU A 219 8.80 -3.67 13.42
C LEU A 219 8.73 -2.52 14.44
N GLN A 220 9.87 -1.92 14.79
CA GLN A 220 9.92 -0.72 15.65
C GLN A 220 9.13 0.46 15.05
N LEU A 221 9.03 0.52 13.72
CA LEU A 221 8.20 1.47 12.99
C LEU A 221 6.98 0.74 12.43
N SER A 222 5.84 1.42 12.33
CA SER A 222 4.65 0.81 11.75
C SER A 222 4.90 0.50 10.26
N PRO A 223 4.92 -0.79 9.83
CA PRO A 223 5.15 -1.14 8.42
C PRO A 223 4.17 -0.45 7.48
N LYS A 224 2.88 -0.44 7.87
CA LYS A 224 1.80 0.23 7.13
C LYS A 224 1.98 1.75 7.01
N GLN A 225 2.71 2.39 7.92
CA GLN A 225 3.03 3.80 7.77
C GLN A 225 4.21 3.95 6.81
N ILE A 226 5.33 3.27 7.04
CA ILE A 226 6.52 3.40 6.19
C ILE A 226 6.23 3.02 4.73
N GLU A 227 5.39 2.01 4.47
CA GLU A 227 4.95 1.65 3.11
C GLU A 227 4.23 2.79 2.37
N LYS A 228 3.64 3.77 3.08
CA LYS A 228 3.03 4.95 2.44
C LYS A 228 4.05 5.96 1.93
N LEU A 229 5.33 5.80 2.26
CA LEU A 229 6.43 6.58 1.68
C LEU A 229 6.90 5.98 0.34
N SER A 230 6.35 4.83 -0.07
CA SER A 230 6.60 4.23 -1.38
C SER A 230 5.94 5.04 -2.50
N PRO A 231 6.49 5.01 -3.73
CA PRO A 231 7.64 4.21 -4.18
C PRO A 231 8.98 4.73 -3.65
N TRP A 232 9.83 3.81 -3.20
CA TRP A 232 11.20 4.10 -2.81
C TRP A 232 12.07 4.03 -4.05
N LYS A 233 12.69 5.14 -4.41
CA LYS A 233 13.71 5.14 -5.45
C LYS A 233 15.02 4.66 -4.85
N LEU A 234 15.56 3.58 -5.40
CA LEU A 234 16.88 3.08 -5.05
C LEU A 234 17.99 3.70 -5.92
N ASP A 235 17.62 4.63 -6.80
CA ASP A 235 18.55 5.49 -7.53
C ASP A 235 19.53 6.16 -6.54
N GLY A 236 20.82 6.06 -6.83
CA GLY A 236 21.86 6.65 -5.98
C GLY A 236 22.25 5.79 -4.77
N ALA A 237 21.83 4.52 -4.71
CA ALA A 237 22.36 3.54 -3.79
C ALA A 237 23.89 3.54 -3.81
N GLN A 238 24.47 3.55 -2.62
CA GLN A 238 25.89 3.43 -2.39
C GLN A 238 26.18 2.10 -1.70
N PRO A 239 27.31 1.45 -2.00
CA PRO A 239 27.84 0.38 -1.18
C PRO A 239 27.87 0.79 0.28
N PHE A 240 27.46 -0.11 1.16
CA PHE A 240 27.42 0.20 2.58
C PHE A 240 28.82 0.51 3.11
N ARG A 241 28.91 1.63 3.84
CA ARG A 241 30.08 2.01 4.62
C ARG A 241 29.62 2.50 5.97
N GLN A 242 30.29 2.08 7.03
CA GLN A 242 29.80 2.32 8.39
C GLN A 242 29.79 3.82 8.74
N ALA A 243 30.65 4.61 8.10
CA ALA A 243 30.74 6.07 8.27
C ALA A 243 29.43 6.81 7.93
N TYR A 244 28.60 6.29 7.02
CA TYR A 244 27.30 6.90 6.70
C TYR A 244 26.35 6.95 7.91
N LEU A 245 26.54 6.07 8.89
CA LEU A 245 25.68 5.96 10.06
C LEU A 245 26.00 7.02 11.13
N ALA A 246 27.18 7.64 11.06
CA ALA A 246 27.60 8.65 12.01
C ALA A 246 26.68 9.88 11.95
N GLY A 247 26.01 10.19 13.05
CA GLY A 247 25.08 11.34 13.15
C GLY A 247 23.62 11.00 12.87
N SER A 248 23.32 9.76 12.45
CA SER A 248 21.96 9.27 12.26
C SER A 248 21.64 8.13 13.23
N ARG A 249 20.36 7.95 13.54
CA ARG A 249 19.87 6.73 14.17
C ARG A 249 19.78 5.64 13.10
N THR A 250 20.20 4.42 13.38
CA THR A 250 20.07 3.30 12.43
C THR A 250 19.41 2.14 13.13
N LEU A 251 18.23 1.76 12.66
CA LEU A 251 17.51 0.65 13.25
C LEU A 251 18.17 -0.66 12.85
N ARG A 252 18.17 -1.60 13.78
CA ARG A 252 18.47 -3.01 13.52
C ARG A 252 17.25 -3.68 12.89
N TYR A 253 17.48 -4.65 12.00
CA TYR A 253 16.39 -5.46 11.48
C TYR A 253 15.91 -6.45 12.56
N ASP A 254 14.60 -6.64 12.64
CA ASP A 254 13.93 -7.63 13.51
C ASP A 254 12.99 -8.55 12.70
N VAL A 255 12.91 -8.33 11.39
CA VAL A 255 12.27 -9.21 10.42
C VAL A 255 13.38 -9.96 9.68
N GLU A 256 13.40 -11.28 9.83
CA GLU A 256 14.38 -12.15 9.17
C GLU A 256 14.10 -12.29 7.66
N PRO A 257 15.12 -12.63 6.83
CA PRO A 257 14.95 -12.77 5.38
C PRO A 257 13.81 -13.71 4.95
N GLU A 258 13.49 -14.76 5.71
CA GLU A 258 12.40 -15.68 5.37
C GLU A 258 11.02 -15.04 5.57
N GLN A 259 10.87 -14.24 6.62
CA GLN A 259 9.64 -13.50 6.90
C GLN A 259 9.46 -12.36 5.88
N GLY A 260 10.56 -11.69 5.54
CA GLY A 260 10.58 -10.69 4.47
C GLY A 260 10.20 -11.31 3.13
N LEU A 261 10.73 -12.48 2.77
CA LEU A 261 10.44 -13.16 1.51
C LEU A 261 8.96 -13.57 1.42
N ALA A 262 8.36 -14.05 2.51
CA ALA A 262 6.93 -14.35 2.54
C ALA A 262 6.09 -13.10 2.21
N THR A 263 6.44 -11.96 2.80
CA THR A 263 5.80 -10.67 2.51
C THR A 263 6.05 -10.21 1.08
N ALA A 264 7.25 -10.43 0.54
CA ALA A 264 7.59 -10.11 -0.84
C ALA A 264 6.74 -10.94 -1.82
N LYS A 265 6.59 -12.25 -1.57
CA LYS A 265 5.74 -13.15 -2.36
C LYS A 265 4.28 -12.73 -2.36
N ASP A 266 3.75 -12.27 -1.23
CA ASP A 266 2.38 -11.71 -1.17
C ASP A 266 2.22 -10.46 -2.07
N ARG A 267 3.25 -9.61 -2.14
CA ARG A 267 3.26 -8.43 -3.02
C ARG A 267 3.39 -8.83 -4.50
N MET A 268 4.30 -9.76 -4.81
CA MET A 268 4.48 -10.31 -6.15
C MET A 268 3.19 -10.98 -6.66
N ALA A 269 2.50 -11.75 -5.80
CA ALA A 269 1.25 -12.43 -6.12
C ALA A 269 0.14 -11.47 -6.56
N GLY A 270 0.11 -10.25 -6.01
CA GLY A 270 -0.77 -9.19 -6.49
C GLY A 270 -0.50 -8.86 -7.96
N VAL A 271 0.75 -8.50 -8.28
CA VAL A 271 1.17 -8.12 -9.64
C VAL A 271 0.90 -9.27 -10.62
N ILE A 272 1.30 -10.49 -10.26
CA ILE A 272 1.03 -11.69 -11.06
C ILE A 272 -0.47 -11.88 -11.33
N ALA A 273 -1.33 -11.68 -10.32
CA ALA A 273 -2.76 -11.81 -10.51
C ALA A 273 -3.30 -10.77 -11.50
N GLU A 274 -2.73 -9.57 -11.55
CA GLU A 274 -3.08 -8.57 -12.55
C GLU A 274 -2.57 -8.93 -13.95
N ASP A 275 -1.37 -9.49 -14.06
CA ASP A 275 -0.83 -9.97 -15.32
C ASP A 275 -1.68 -11.11 -15.89
N CYS A 276 -2.12 -12.05 -15.04
CA CYS A 276 -3.07 -13.08 -15.43
C CYS A 276 -4.40 -12.48 -15.91
N ARG A 277 -4.97 -11.46 -15.25
CA ARG A 277 -6.19 -10.80 -15.72
C ARG A 277 -5.98 -10.10 -17.06
N SER A 278 -4.83 -9.44 -17.23
CA SER A 278 -4.48 -8.80 -18.50
C SER A 278 -4.35 -9.82 -19.62
N ASP A 279 -3.77 -10.99 -19.35
CA ASP A 279 -3.65 -12.10 -20.31
C ASP A 279 -5.01 -12.71 -20.69
N ILE A 280 -5.92 -12.89 -19.71
CA ILE A 280 -7.31 -13.33 -19.94
C ILE A 280 -8.03 -12.40 -20.93
N GLY A 281 -7.85 -11.08 -20.79
CA GLY A 281 -8.48 -10.06 -21.64
C GLY A 281 -10.01 -10.00 -21.50
N GLY A 282 -10.69 -9.45 -22.50
CA GLY A 282 -12.14 -9.22 -22.48
C GLY A 282 -12.56 -7.98 -21.68
N ASP A 283 -13.86 -7.81 -21.48
CA ASP A 283 -14.43 -6.65 -20.77
C ASP A 283 -14.45 -6.85 -19.24
N GLU A 284 -14.54 -8.10 -18.78
CA GLU A 284 -14.52 -8.47 -17.37
C GLU A 284 -13.72 -9.77 -17.18
N GLN A 285 -12.99 -9.89 -16.07
CA GLN A 285 -12.14 -11.06 -15.80
C GLN A 285 -12.48 -11.66 -14.45
N ARG A 286 -12.54 -12.99 -14.41
CA ARG A 286 -12.60 -13.76 -13.16
C ARG A 286 -11.41 -14.70 -13.09
N LEU A 287 -10.61 -14.53 -12.05
CA LEU A 287 -9.46 -15.38 -11.81
C LEU A 287 -9.87 -16.46 -10.81
N ALA A 288 -9.80 -17.73 -11.21
CA ALA A 288 -10.21 -18.85 -10.36
C ALA A 288 -9.08 -19.31 -9.45
N TRP A 289 -7.91 -19.60 -10.03
CA TRP A 289 -6.69 -19.91 -9.28
C TRP A 289 -5.44 -19.53 -10.06
N VAL A 290 -4.35 -19.32 -9.33
CA VAL A 290 -3.00 -19.10 -9.86
C VAL A 290 -2.03 -19.97 -9.06
N ARG A 291 -1.10 -20.62 -9.76
CA ARG A 291 0.02 -21.35 -9.15
C ARG A 291 1.32 -20.78 -9.68
N THR A 292 2.13 -20.25 -8.77
CA THR A 292 3.40 -19.60 -9.09
C THR A 292 4.56 -20.44 -8.60
N SER A 293 5.54 -20.65 -9.48
CA SER A 293 6.87 -21.12 -9.14
C SER A 293 7.84 -19.93 -9.12
N TYR A 294 8.78 -19.94 -8.18
CA TYR A 294 9.81 -18.92 -8.00
C TYR A 294 11.18 -19.57 -8.25
N SER A 295 12.05 -18.89 -8.98
CA SER A 295 13.44 -19.27 -9.26
C SER A 295 14.37 -18.07 -9.15
N GLU A 296 15.67 -18.32 -9.06
CA GLU A 296 16.71 -17.27 -8.95
C GLU A 296 16.38 -16.23 -7.87
N VAL A 297 15.94 -16.72 -6.69
CA VAL A 297 15.57 -15.82 -5.60
C VAL A 297 16.84 -15.31 -4.92
N THR A 298 17.07 -14.01 -5.02
CA THR A 298 18.16 -13.33 -4.31
C THR A 298 17.59 -12.28 -3.36
N PHE A 299 18.41 -11.84 -2.41
CA PHE A 299 18.03 -10.78 -1.48
C PHE A 299 19.24 -9.98 -1.02
N LYS A 300 19.01 -8.72 -0.64
CA LYS A 300 20.03 -7.87 -0.01
C LYS A 300 19.41 -6.98 1.07
N LEU A 301 20.22 -6.61 2.06
CA LEU A 301 19.83 -5.66 3.10
C LEU A 301 20.22 -4.24 2.68
N MET A 302 19.22 -3.36 2.59
CA MET A 302 19.36 -1.96 2.25
C MET A 302 18.96 -1.05 3.43
N LEU A 303 19.72 0.01 3.64
CA LEU A 303 19.36 1.07 4.61
C LEU A 303 18.73 2.26 3.89
N LEU A 304 17.46 2.54 4.19
CA LEU A 304 16.72 3.65 3.58
C LEU A 304 16.58 4.85 4.54
N PRO A 305 16.85 6.08 4.08
CA PRO A 305 16.87 7.27 4.93
C PRO A 305 15.46 7.83 5.11
N VAL A 306 15.08 7.97 6.38
CA VAL A 306 13.78 8.53 6.80
C VAL A 306 14.02 9.60 7.83
N TRP A 307 13.48 10.79 7.61
CA TRP A 307 13.40 11.78 8.68
C TRP A 307 12.20 11.46 9.56
N THR A 308 12.41 11.38 10.86
CA THR A 308 11.35 11.12 11.85
C THR A 308 11.14 12.36 12.70
N ALA A 309 9.87 12.73 12.93
CA ALA A 309 9.51 13.86 13.77
C ALA A 309 8.40 13.47 14.76
N GLY A 310 8.68 13.64 16.05
CA GLY A 310 7.70 13.41 17.11
C GLY A 310 7.17 14.73 17.68
N TYR A 311 5.85 14.86 17.81
CA TYR A 311 5.24 15.99 18.52
C TYR A 311 4.14 15.53 19.46
N ILE A 312 3.95 16.28 20.54
CA ILE A 312 2.93 15.98 21.55
C ILE A 312 1.81 17.00 21.39
N TYR A 313 0.57 16.52 21.31
CA TYR A 313 -0.61 17.36 21.28
C TYR A 313 -1.70 16.75 22.17
N ASN A 314 -2.17 17.54 23.15
CA ASN A 314 -3.18 17.12 24.13
C ASN A 314 -2.85 15.79 24.83
N GLY A 315 -1.59 15.65 25.28
CA GLY A 315 -1.10 14.45 25.97
C GLY A 315 -0.92 13.22 25.08
N ARG A 316 -1.11 13.32 23.76
CA ARG A 316 -0.87 12.24 22.80
C ARG A 316 0.35 12.55 21.93
N THR A 317 1.22 11.57 21.74
CA THR A 317 2.33 11.65 20.80
C THR A 317 1.84 11.32 19.40
N TYR A 318 2.30 12.11 18.45
CA TYR A 318 2.07 11.93 17.03
C TYR A 318 3.42 11.87 16.33
N THR A 319 3.55 10.95 15.40
CA THR A 319 4.78 10.76 14.62
C THR A 319 4.52 11.10 13.16
N VAL A 320 5.50 11.76 12.57
CA VAL A 320 5.56 12.10 11.16
C VAL A 320 6.83 11.49 10.59
N TYR A 321 6.71 10.91 9.41
CA TYR A 321 7.81 10.36 8.64
C TYR A 321 7.93 11.15 7.34
N ILE A 322 9.16 11.45 6.95
CA ILE A 322 9.46 12.13 5.70
C ILE A 322 10.45 11.28 4.92
N ASN A 323 10.12 10.96 3.67
CA ASN A 323 11.05 10.32 2.75
C ASN A 323 12.23 11.29 2.51
N ALA A 324 13.45 10.86 2.85
CA ALA A 324 14.61 11.75 2.82
C ALA A 324 15.19 12.00 1.42
N HIS A 325 14.54 11.48 0.37
CA HIS A 325 14.85 11.78 -1.03
C HIS A 325 13.76 12.66 -1.67
N THR A 326 12.48 12.32 -1.50
CA THR A 326 11.37 13.04 -2.15
C THR A 326 10.81 14.18 -1.31
N GLY A 327 11.00 14.15 0.00
CA GLY A 327 10.40 15.10 0.93
C GLY A 327 8.92 14.84 1.18
N GLU A 328 8.37 13.73 0.68
CA GLU A 328 7.00 13.33 0.94
C GLU A 328 6.79 13.08 2.43
N VAL A 329 5.70 13.65 2.97
CA VAL A 329 5.39 13.63 4.39
C VAL A 329 4.15 12.80 4.67
N ILE A 330 4.32 11.75 5.46
CA ILE A 330 3.22 10.98 6.03
C ILE A 330 3.21 11.17 7.55
N GLY A 331 2.05 11.01 8.16
CA GLY A 331 1.98 11.07 9.62
C GLY A 331 0.58 11.23 10.12
N ASP A 332 0.43 10.97 11.41
CA ASP A 332 -0.83 11.20 12.09
C ASP A 332 -0.99 12.68 12.44
N ARG A 333 -2.25 13.12 12.52
CA ARG A 333 -2.59 14.49 12.86
C ARG A 333 -3.76 14.58 13.85
N PRO A 334 -3.76 15.57 14.75
CA PRO A 334 -4.93 15.86 15.54
C PRO A 334 -6.04 16.48 14.67
N TYR A 335 -7.28 16.13 14.98
CA TYR A 335 -8.47 16.71 14.37
C TYR A 335 -9.06 17.80 15.28
N SER A 336 -9.43 18.94 14.70
CA SER A 336 -10.14 19.99 15.42
C SER A 336 -11.64 19.76 15.35
N TRP A 337 -12.23 19.24 16.43
CA TRP A 337 -13.68 19.02 16.51
C TRP A 337 -14.47 20.29 16.19
N ARG A 338 -14.01 21.46 16.67
CA ARG A 338 -14.64 22.76 16.37
C ARG A 338 -14.71 23.06 14.88
N LYS A 339 -13.63 22.80 14.12
CA LYS A 339 -13.60 23.00 12.67
C LYS A 339 -14.49 21.99 11.94
N ILE A 340 -14.53 20.74 12.40
CA ILE A 340 -15.40 19.71 11.84
C ILE A 340 -16.87 20.06 12.10
N THR A 341 -17.24 20.39 13.33
CA THR A 341 -18.61 20.81 13.69
C THR A 341 -19.04 22.04 12.89
N ALA A 342 -18.19 23.05 12.75
CA ALA A 342 -18.49 24.22 11.93
C ALA A 342 -18.71 23.86 10.45
N ALA A 343 -17.89 22.98 9.88
CA ALA A 343 -18.05 22.52 8.50
C ALA A 343 -19.35 21.70 8.31
N VAL A 344 -19.70 20.84 9.27
CA VAL A 344 -20.95 20.07 9.25
C VAL A 344 -22.16 21.00 9.36
N VAL A 345 -22.14 21.96 10.27
CA VAL A 345 -23.23 22.96 10.42
C VAL A 345 -23.38 23.78 9.14
N ALA A 346 -22.29 24.23 8.54
CA ALA A 346 -22.32 24.96 7.27
C ALA A 346 -22.91 24.10 6.13
N ALA A 347 -22.52 22.83 6.02
CA ALA A 347 -23.06 21.91 5.03
C ALA A 347 -24.57 21.69 5.21
N VAL A 348 -25.04 21.51 6.45
CA VAL A 348 -26.47 21.39 6.77
C VAL A 348 -27.23 22.65 6.39
N LEU A 349 -26.71 23.84 6.70
CA LEU A 349 -27.33 25.10 6.32
C LEU A 349 -27.46 25.26 4.80
N VAL A 350 -26.42 24.91 4.04
CA VAL A 350 -26.45 24.94 2.58
C VAL A 350 -27.51 23.98 2.02
N LEU A 351 -27.60 22.76 2.57
CA LEU A 351 -28.64 21.79 2.18
C LEU A 351 -30.05 22.29 2.52
N CYS A 352 -30.25 22.89 3.68
CA CYS A 352 -31.53 23.49 4.07
C CYS A 352 -31.92 24.64 3.13
N LEU A 353 -30.97 25.52 2.77
CA LEU A 353 -31.20 26.62 1.83
C LEU A 353 -31.52 26.09 0.42
N ALA A 354 -30.79 25.09 -0.06
CA ALA A 354 -31.05 24.45 -1.34
C ALA A 354 -32.43 23.76 -1.37
N PHE A 355 -32.81 23.08 -0.29
CA PHE A 355 -34.13 22.47 -0.14
C PHE A 355 -35.24 23.52 -0.11
N MET A 356 -35.07 24.61 0.63
CA MET A 356 -36.03 25.73 0.64
C MET A 356 -36.17 26.36 -0.75
N ALA A 357 -35.06 26.63 -1.45
CA ALA A 357 -35.10 27.16 -2.82
C ALA A 357 -35.80 26.19 -3.80
N PHE A 358 -35.56 24.89 -3.65
CA PHE A 358 -36.23 23.86 -4.43
C PHE A 358 -37.74 23.79 -4.16
N MET A 359 -38.17 23.90 -2.88
CA MET A 359 -39.59 23.97 -2.53
C MET A 359 -40.25 25.26 -3.06
N SER A 360 -39.56 26.40 -2.96
CA SER A 360 -40.06 27.68 -3.50
C SER A 360 -40.24 27.63 -5.02
N ASN A 361 -39.35 26.94 -5.75
CA ASN A 361 -39.49 26.75 -7.20
C ASN A 361 -40.63 25.78 -7.59
N ARG A 362 -41.10 24.92 -6.68
CA ARG A 362 -42.28 24.07 -6.92
C ARG A 362 -43.61 24.78 -6.64
N GLY A 363 -43.59 25.94 -5.96
CA GLY A 363 -44.78 26.73 -5.64
C GLY A 363 -45.26 27.67 -6.75
N SER A 364 -44.60 27.71 -7.91
CA SER A 364 -44.89 28.66 -9.00
C SER A 364 -45.60 28.04 -10.21
N SER A 365 -46.43 27.00 -10.03
CA SER A 365 -47.46 26.65 -11.02
C SER A 365 -48.72 27.49 -10.80
N SER A 366 -48.62 28.79 -11.11
CA SER A 366 -49.77 29.68 -11.16
C SER A 366 -50.77 29.17 -12.20
N THR A 367 -51.91 28.68 -11.74
CA THR A 367 -53.07 28.38 -12.56
C THR A 367 -53.55 29.69 -13.18
N LYS A 368 -53.32 29.90 -14.49
CA LYS A 368 -53.95 31.01 -15.21
C LYS A 368 -55.40 30.63 -15.54
N PRO A 369 -56.40 31.47 -15.25
CA PRO A 369 -57.77 31.23 -15.68
C PRO A 369 -57.87 31.39 -17.21
N SER A 370 -58.45 30.39 -17.86
CA SER A 370 -58.74 30.39 -19.30
C SER A 370 -59.74 31.51 -19.67
N PRO A 371 -59.44 32.36 -20.67
CA PRO A 371 -60.46 33.24 -21.23
C PRO A 371 -61.37 32.44 -22.17
N ARG A 372 -62.67 32.61 -21.92
CA ARG A 372 -63.79 32.19 -22.77
C ARG A 372 -63.48 32.43 -24.24
N ASN A 373 -63.66 31.41 -25.07
CA ASN A 373 -64.00 31.64 -26.46
C ASN A 373 -65.21 30.81 -26.85
N SER A 374 -66.24 31.53 -27.26
CA SER A 374 -67.52 31.08 -27.76
C SER A 374 -67.38 30.57 -29.19
N TYR A 375 -67.84 29.35 -29.46
CA TYR A 375 -68.42 29.01 -30.75
C TYR A 375 -69.63 28.09 -30.54
N TYR A 376 -70.77 28.55 -31.04
CA TYR A 376 -72.02 27.82 -31.20
C TYR A 376 -71.84 26.66 -32.17
N SER A 377 -72.41 25.48 -31.88
CA SER A 377 -73.30 24.75 -32.80
C SER A 377 -73.77 23.41 -32.22
N SER A 378 -75.01 23.44 -31.72
CA SER A 378 -76.08 22.43 -31.83
C SER A 378 -75.74 20.93 -31.86
N LYS A 379 -76.25 20.16 -30.89
CA LYS A 379 -77.46 19.30 -31.01
C LYS A 379 -77.55 18.32 -29.83
N SER A 380 -78.54 18.59 -28.99
CA SER A 380 -79.42 17.67 -28.25
C SER A 380 -79.08 16.17 -28.18
N TRP A 381 -78.95 15.67 -26.95
CA TRP A 381 -79.47 14.37 -26.53
C TRP A 381 -80.30 14.56 -25.25
N PRO A 382 -81.49 13.95 -25.12
CA PRO A 382 -82.27 14.04 -23.89
C PRO A 382 -81.84 12.98 -22.87
N SER A 383 -81.83 13.42 -21.60
CA SER A 383 -82.35 12.75 -20.39
C SER A 383 -82.30 11.21 -20.32
N ASP A 384 -81.96 10.56 -19.21
CA ASP A 384 -82.42 10.89 -17.88
C ASP A 384 -81.76 9.98 -16.81
N ARG A 385 -81.76 10.48 -15.58
CA ARG A 385 -82.00 9.76 -14.30
C ARG A 385 -81.22 8.49 -13.97
N SER A 386 -80.39 8.59 -12.93
CA SER A 386 -80.73 8.18 -11.54
C SER A 386 -80.22 6.76 -11.28
N SER A 387 -79.77 6.32 -10.11
CA SER A 387 -79.98 6.74 -8.73
C SER A 387 -78.83 6.07 -7.94
N SER A 388 -78.17 6.76 -7.01
CA SER A 388 -78.48 6.74 -5.58
C SER A 388 -77.74 5.65 -4.78
N TYR A 389 -77.05 6.14 -3.72
CA TYR A 389 -76.75 5.47 -2.45
C TYR A 389 -75.72 4.32 -2.48
N SER A 390 -74.86 4.12 -1.49
CA SER A 390 -74.89 4.51 -0.07
C SER A 390 -73.49 4.42 0.55
N SER A 391 -73.34 5.17 1.64
CA SER A 391 -72.51 5.01 2.85
C SER A 391 -71.89 3.62 3.09
N TRP A 392 -70.76 3.50 3.81
CA TRP A 392 -70.76 3.46 5.28
C TRP A 392 -69.35 3.76 5.87
N ARG A 393 -69.37 4.49 6.99
CA ARG A 393 -68.27 4.71 7.93
C ARG A 393 -67.98 3.42 8.70
N SER A 394 -66.74 3.24 9.15
CA SER A 394 -66.43 3.22 10.60
C SER A 394 -64.93 3.07 10.87
N SER A 395 -64.45 3.99 11.69
CA SER A 395 -63.18 4.02 12.43
C SER A 395 -63.22 3.15 13.69
N SER A 396 -62.07 2.58 14.09
CA SER A 396 -61.69 2.30 15.50
C SER A 396 -60.31 1.60 15.54
N THR A 397 -59.26 2.29 16.01
CA THR A 397 -58.62 2.21 17.35
C THR A 397 -57.46 1.22 17.47
N TRP A 398 -56.38 1.72 18.08
CA TRP A 398 -55.14 1.03 18.45
C TRP A 398 -55.32 -0.04 19.53
N SER A 399 -54.49 -1.08 19.48
CA SER A 399 -54.04 -1.81 20.67
C SER A 399 -52.68 -2.46 20.46
N TYR A 400 -51.81 -2.28 21.45
CA TYR A 400 -50.49 -2.85 21.63
C TYR A 400 -50.58 -4.34 21.96
N SER A 401 -49.73 -5.19 21.36
CA SER A 401 -49.45 -6.53 21.89
C SER A 401 -48.05 -6.97 21.51
N SER A 402 -47.27 -7.26 22.55
CA SER A 402 -45.92 -7.82 22.54
C SER A 402 -45.92 -9.28 22.10
N THR A 403 -45.11 -9.64 21.11
CA THR A 403 -44.71 -11.03 20.90
C THR A 403 -43.29 -11.13 20.34
N ARG A 404 -42.41 -11.65 21.19
CA ARG A 404 -41.37 -12.67 20.97
C ARG A 404 -40.63 -12.71 19.61
N MET A 405 -39.30 -12.64 19.71
CA MET A 405 -38.27 -12.78 18.67
C MET A 405 -38.44 -14.02 17.76
N PRO A 406 -37.95 -13.90 16.52
CA PRO A 406 -37.06 -14.89 15.95
C PRO A 406 -35.72 -14.28 15.53
N SER A 407 -34.68 -15.10 15.68
CA SER A 407 -33.31 -14.90 15.24
C SER A 407 -33.22 -14.89 13.72
N ASP A 408 -32.70 -13.80 13.13
CA ASP A 408 -32.28 -13.77 11.74
C ASP A 408 -30.90 -13.14 11.57
N SER A 409 -30.07 -13.91 10.89
CA SER A 409 -28.72 -13.64 10.42
C SER A 409 -28.62 -12.36 9.60
N TRP A 410 -27.76 -11.43 10.02
CA TRP A 410 -27.41 -10.26 9.24
C TRP A 410 -26.31 -10.60 8.23
N SER A 411 -26.68 -10.62 6.95
CA SER A 411 -25.75 -10.52 5.82
C SER A 411 -25.39 -9.05 5.62
N TYR A 412 -24.16 -8.68 5.93
CA TYR A 412 -23.63 -7.34 5.64
C TYR A 412 -23.33 -7.20 4.15
N SER A 413 -24.13 -6.40 3.46
CA SER A 413 -23.81 -5.84 2.15
C SER A 413 -22.76 -4.73 2.33
N ALA A 414 -21.47 -5.09 2.28
CA ALA A 414 -20.39 -4.11 2.28
C ALA A 414 -20.08 -3.68 0.83
N THR A 415 -20.51 -2.48 0.47
CA THR A 415 -20.02 -1.74 -0.70
C THR A 415 -18.53 -1.46 -0.52
N ARG A 416 -17.68 -2.24 -1.22
CA ARG A 416 -16.23 -2.00 -1.28
C ARG A 416 -15.96 -0.71 -2.03
N ARG A 417 -15.43 0.29 -1.32
CA ARG A 417 -14.61 1.34 -1.94
C ARG A 417 -13.27 0.72 -2.37
N PRO A 418 -12.68 1.12 -3.51
CA PRO A 418 -11.38 0.63 -3.93
C PRO A 418 -10.31 1.06 -2.92
N SER A 419 -9.45 0.10 -2.55
CA SER A 419 -8.25 0.32 -1.75
C SER A 419 -7.28 1.26 -2.48
N PRO A 420 -6.54 2.14 -1.78
CA PRO A 420 -5.63 3.07 -2.42
C PRO A 420 -4.31 2.40 -2.82
N GLY A 421 -3.95 2.55 -4.09
CA GLY A 421 -2.58 2.74 -4.59
C GLY A 421 -1.60 1.59 -4.45
N TRP A 422 -1.49 0.77 -5.51
CA TRP A 422 -0.33 -0.10 -5.71
C TRP A 422 0.87 0.71 -6.20
N SER A 423 2.07 0.32 -5.74
CA SER A 423 3.34 0.91 -6.17
C SER A 423 3.50 0.74 -7.69
N PRO A 424 3.74 1.82 -8.45
CA PRO A 424 3.92 1.75 -9.91
C PRO A 424 5.16 0.96 -10.35
N ASP A 425 6.22 0.90 -9.54
CA ASP A 425 7.54 0.37 -9.93
C ASP A 425 7.57 -1.10 -10.35
N LEU A 426 6.73 -1.94 -9.75
CA LEU A 426 6.77 -3.38 -10.04
C LEU A 426 6.30 -3.73 -11.46
N ARG A 427 5.77 -2.76 -12.22
CA ARG A 427 5.17 -2.99 -13.54
C ARG A 427 6.15 -2.89 -14.71
N ASP A 428 7.37 -2.40 -14.51
CA ASP A 428 8.20 -1.90 -15.61
C ASP A 428 8.94 -2.96 -16.44
N ARG A 429 8.92 -4.25 -16.04
CA ARG A 429 9.48 -5.34 -16.85
C ARG A 429 8.42 -6.04 -17.72
N PRO A 430 8.77 -6.43 -18.97
CA PRO A 430 7.82 -6.95 -19.94
C PRO A 430 7.30 -8.34 -19.53
N VAL A 431 5.97 -8.46 -19.46
CA VAL A 431 5.31 -9.77 -19.30
C VAL A 431 5.43 -10.54 -20.61
N ARG A 432 5.89 -11.79 -20.52
CA ARG A 432 5.87 -12.73 -21.66
C ARG A 432 4.65 -13.62 -21.54
N HIS A 433 4.06 -13.97 -22.67
CA HIS A 433 2.83 -14.76 -22.75
C HIS A 433 3.02 -15.91 -23.74
N ASP A 434 2.68 -17.12 -23.32
CA ASP A 434 2.50 -18.26 -24.22
C ASP A 434 1.00 -18.38 -24.48
N ARG A 435 0.59 -18.06 -25.70
CA ARG A 435 -0.80 -18.30 -26.14
C ARG A 435 -0.93 -19.74 -26.60
N GLU A 436 -1.29 -20.64 -25.68
CA GLU A 436 -1.91 -21.90 -26.08
C GLU A 436 -3.41 -21.67 -26.31
N ALA A 437 -3.83 -21.85 -27.57
CA ALA A 437 -5.24 -21.81 -27.95
C ALA A 437 -6.01 -22.93 -27.24
N ALA A 438 -7.25 -22.63 -26.84
CA ALA A 438 -8.17 -23.51 -26.14
C ALA A 438 -8.16 -24.96 -26.66
N VAL A 439 -7.97 -25.91 -25.75
CA VAL A 439 -8.12 -27.34 -26.01
C VAL A 439 -9.60 -27.61 -26.37
N PRO A 440 -9.91 -28.11 -27.58
CA PRO A 440 -11.28 -28.52 -27.89
C PRO A 440 -11.64 -29.81 -27.13
N ALA A 441 -12.89 -29.89 -26.69
CA ALA A 441 -13.47 -31.05 -26.00
C ALA A 441 -13.33 -32.35 -26.82
N PRO A 442 -13.25 -33.53 -26.17
CA PRO A 442 -13.04 -34.79 -26.86
C PRO A 442 -14.28 -35.24 -27.63
N ASP A 443 -14.13 -35.46 -28.94
CA ASP A 443 -15.14 -36.06 -29.81
C ASP A 443 -15.12 -37.61 -29.65
N PRO A 444 -16.27 -38.32 -29.73
CA PRO A 444 -16.35 -39.73 -29.39
C PRO A 444 -15.87 -40.63 -30.55
N ARG A 445 -15.23 -41.75 -30.17
CA ARG A 445 -14.69 -42.82 -31.03
C ARG A 445 -15.68 -43.34 -32.08
N PRO A 446 -15.14 -44.00 -33.13
CA PRO A 446 -15.63 -45.32 -33.47
C PRO A 446 -14.54 -46.40 -33.64
N THR A 447 -14.84 -47.55 -33.00
CA THR A 447 -14.55 -48.98 -33.32
C THR A 447 -13.39 -49.42 -34.22
N LEU A 448 -12.59 -50.35 -33.68
CA LEU A 448 -11.67 -51.31 -34.32
C LEU A 448 -12.41 -52.34 -35.22
N PRO A 449 -11.70 -53.00 -36.15
CA PRO A 449 -11.19 -54.38 -35.92
C PRO A 449 -9.77 -54.55 -36.51
N GLY A 450 -8.89 -55.53 -36.21
CA GLY A 450 -8.89 -56.78 -35.46
C GLY A 450 -7.67 -57.61 -35.94
N THR A 451 -7.02 -58.34 -35.02
CA THR A 451 -6.23 -59.59 -35.19
C THR A 451 -4.81 -59.64 -35.85
N THR A 452 -3.75 -59.65 -35.00
CA THR A 452 -2.70 -60.69 -34.69
C THR A 452 -2.08 -61.62 -35.77
N PRO A 453 -0.98 -62.39 -35.48
CA PRO A 453 0.30 -62.13 -34.78
C PRO A 453 1.55 -62.82 -35.44
N ARG A 454 2.78 -62.57 -34.94
CA ARG A 454 4.03 -63.43 -34.91
C ARG A 454 5.26 -62.50 -34.78
N GLY A 455 6.33 -62.76 -34.02
CA GLY A 455 6.76 -63.84 -33.15
C GLY A 455 8.23 -63.61 -32.73
N ALA A 456 8.62 -64.26 -31.64
CA ALA A 456 9.97 -64.70 -31.23
C ALA A 456 11.10 -63.67 -30.86
N LEU A 457 11.42 -63.70 -29.56
CA LEU A 457 12.75 -63.62 -28.91
C LEU A 457 13.76 -64.65 -29.52
N PRO A 458 15.11 -64.63 -29.27
CA PRO A 458 15.73 -64.32 -27.96
C PRO A 458 17.18 -63.73 -27.92
N THR A 459 17.60 -63.39 -26.69
CA THR A 459 18.96 -63.41 -26.06
C THR A 459 20.25 -63.33 -26.90
N ALA A 460 21.20 -62.47 -26.49
CA ALA A 460 22.35 -62.82 -25.63
C ALA A 460 23.39 -61.67 -25.59
N ALA A 461 24.09 -61.59 -24.45
CA ALA A 461 25.23 -60.70 -24.16
C ALA A 461 26.50 -61.09 -24.97
N PRO A 462 27.65 -60.40 -24.81
CA PRO A 462 28.43 -60.44 -23.56
C PRO A 462 28.59 -59.11 -22.82
#